data_AF-A0A9W8NH47-F1
#
_entry.id   AF-A0A9W8NH47-F1
#
_cell.length_a   1.000
_cell.length_b   1.000
_cell.length_c   1.000
_cell.angle_alpha   90.00
_cell.angle_beta   90.00
_cell.angle_gamma   90.00
#
_symmetry.space_group_name_H-M   'P 1'
#
loop_
_entity.id
_entity.type
_entity.pdbx_description
1 polymer ?
#
loop_
_entity_poly.entity_id
_entity_poly.type
_entity_poly.pdbx_seq_one_letter_code
_entity_poly.pdbx_strand_id
1 'polypeptide(L)'
;MDNTTGRALLNLGLDLADVRRHQALLQQYFQRDEAKRFELVSAISSGQYSVAWKLKFRETPTSDVRYIVLKTDRKYTELRNDDDDSQDDDDNKNMDVDDDSLMSPESQTPNEKNRLEALQWAKHVVSGVEVTSDPLGRVFPDVPSHQMDPDSWLYIEYLENGTISNFLQKARQKKMVIPNRILWRFFMCLLRMVVAMGWPPAKPDGEEPKPVQEQISGPPTGGLRHNDMHEENIMLGNMIQSGDADLEHSLTPILCLIDLGAMDKVPDTPEHNMAAVRSNIFDIGLVRPSLSPR
;
A
#
# COMPACT_ATOMS: atom_id res chain seq x y z
N MET A 1 -10.96 17.37 9.14
CA MET A 1 -11.22 16.27 8.18
C MET A 1 -12.18 16.78 7.14
N ASP A 2 -11.87 16.59 5.85
CA ASP A 2 -12.87 16.78 4.79
C ASP A 2 -13.98 15.71 4.94
N ASN A 3 -15.21 16.09 4.61
CA ASN A 3 -16.43 15.29 4.74
C ASN A 3 -16.35 13.98 3.92
N THR A 4 -15.53 13.99 2.87
CA THR A 4 -15.25 12.85 2.00
C THR A 4 -14.40 11.77 2.69
N THR A 5 -13.39 12.19 3.46
CA THR A 5 -12.47 11.28 4.18
C THR A 5 -13.18 10.60 5.36
N GLY A 6 -14.06 11.30 6.06
CA GLY A 6 -14.82 10.74 7.18
C GLY A 6 -15.78 9.64 6.77
N ARG A 7 -16.41 9.74 5.58
CA ARG A 7 -17.32 8.70 5.06
C ARG A 7 -16.60 7.43 4.62
N ALA A 8 -15.38 7.53 4.09
CA ALA A 8 -14.59 6.37 3.70
C ALA A 8 -14.20 5.51 4.91
N LEU A 9 -13.77 6.16 6.00
CA LEU A 9 -13.33 5.48 7.23
C LEU A 9 -14.49 4.83 8.00
N LEU A 10 -15.67 5.45 8.03
CA LEU A 10 -16.87 4.92 8.69
C LEU A 10 -17.41 3.64 8.04
N ASN A 11 -17.28 3.50 6.72
CA ASN A 11 -17.78 2.33 6.00
C ASN A 11 -16.99 1.04 6.29
N LEU A 12 -15.86 1.14 7.00
CA LEU A 12 -14.92 0.03 7.26
C LEU A 12 -14.86 -0.37 8.75
N GLY A 13 -15.78 0.14 9.57
CA GLY A 13 -15.95 -0.26 10.96
C GLY A 13 -14.93 0.32 11.94
N LEU A 14 -14.07 1.24 11.51
CA LEU A 14 -13.21 1.99 12.44
C LEU A 14 -14.00 3.11 13.12
N ASP A 15 -13.89 3.21 14.44
CA ASP A 15 -14.37 4.38 15.15
C ASP A 15 -13.52 5.59 14.73
N LEU A 16 -14.19 6.64 14.25
CA LEU A 16 -13.54 7.91 13.92
C LEU A 16 -12.80 8.50 15.12
N ALA A 17 -13.25 8.22 16.35
CA ALA A 17 -12.56 8.62 17.56
C ALA A 17 -11.18 7.95 17.67
N ASP A 18 -11.09 6.66 17.37
CA ASP A 18 -9.85 5.90 17.47
C ASP A 18 -8.87 6.29 16.37
N VAL A 19 -9.35 6.47 15.12
CA VAL A 19 -8.51 7.02 14.03
C VAL A 19 -7.97 8.40 14.40
N ARG A 20 -8.78 9.27 15.01
CA ARG A 20 -8.32 10.62 15.43
C ARG A 20 -7.31 10.55 16.57
N ARG A 21 -7.50 9.64 17.53
CA ARG A 21 -6.58 9.43 18.65
C ARG A 21 -5.23 8.95 18.13
N HIS A 22 -5.24 7.94 17.27
CA HIS A 22 -4.02 7.41 16.66
C HIS A 22 -3.34 8.46 15.76
N GLN A 23 -4.11 9.25 15.00
CA GLN A 23 -3.58 10.38 14.23
C GLN A 23 -2.85 11.40 15.13
N ALA A 24 -3.45 11.77 16.26
CA ALA A 24 -2.85 12.71 17.20
C ALA A 24 -1.57 12.15 17.84
N LEU A 25 -1.52 10.84 18.09
CA LEU A 25 -0.33 10.17 18.58
C LEU A 25 0.81 10.19 17.55
N LEU A 26 0.54 9.75 16.31
CA LEU A 26 1.50 9.81 15.21
C LEU A 26 2.01 11.24 14.99
N GLN A 27 1.14 12.25 15.10
CA GLN A 27 1.52 13.65 14.96
C GLN A 27 2.53 14.07 16.04
N GLN A 28 2.38 13.61 17.29
CA GLN A 28 3.34 13.91 18.35
C GLN A 28 4.72 13.33 18.04
N TYR A 29 4.78 12.09 17.55
CA TYR A 29 6.04 11.46 17.12
C TYR A 29 6.72 12.26 16.00
N PHE A 30 5.98 12.62 14.95
CA PHE A 30 6.54 13.38 13.83
C PHE A 30 6.97 14.80 14.20
N GLN A 31 6.34 15.42 15.21
CA GLN A 31 6.79 16.71 15.76
C GLN A 31 8.15 16.62 16.48
N ARG A 32 8.60 15.43 16.86
CA ARG A 32 9.93 15.20 17.46
C ARG A 32 11.03 14.94 16.45
N ASP A 33 10.71 14.90 15.16
CA ASP A 33 11.75 14.87 14.13
C ASP A 33 12.52 16.19 14.15
N GLU A 34 13.79 16.14 14.56
CA GLU A 34 14.66 17.32 14.69
C GLU A 34 14.78 18.11 13.38
N ALA A 35 14.78 17.39 12.26
CA ALA A 35 14.87 17.96 10.92
C ALA A 35 13.52 18.45 10.35
N LYS A 36 12.42 18.30 11.11
CA LYS A 36 11.05 18.68 10.71
C LYS A 36 10.67 18.17 9.33
N ARG A 37 11.00 16.90 9.06
CA ARG A 37 10.82 16.26 7.75
C ARG A 37 9.38 15.88 7.46
N PHE A 38 8.57 15.69 8.49
CA PHE A 38 7.22 15.13 8.38
C PHE A 38 6.13 16.13 8.74
N GLU A 39 5.06 16.14 7.95
CA GLU A 39 3.77 16.76 8.31
C GLU A 39 2.66 15.74 8.04
N LEU A 40 2.04 15.22 9.09
CA LEU A 40 0.91 14.30 8.98
C LEU A 40 -0.34 15.07 8.53
N VAL A 41 -0.91 14.69 7.37
CA VAL A 41 -2.04 15.39 6.77
C VAL A 41 -3.36 14.79 7.25
N SER A 42 -3.60 13.52 6.94
CA SER A 42 -4.81 12.79 7.31
C SER A 42 -4.67 11.30 7.03
N ALA A 43 -5.54 10.50 7.66
CA ALA A 43 -5.88 9.18 7.11
C ALA A 43 -6.48 9.35 5.71
N ILE A 44 -6.14 8.46 4.78
CA ILE A 44 -6.64 8.46 3.39
C ILE A 44 -7.39 7.18 3.02
N SER A 45 -7.08 6.07 3.68
CA SER A 45 -7.76 4.81 3.51
C SER A 45 -7.65 3.99 4.78
N SER A 46 -8.59 3.07 4.96
CA SER A 46 -8.47 1.95 5.89
C SER A 46 -8.74 0.68 5.09
N GLY A 47 -7.88 -0.31 5.26
CA GLY A 47 -8.11 -1.66 4.76
C GLY A 47 -8.60 -2.58 5.88
N GLN A 48 -8.76 -3.85 5.54
CA GLN A 48 -9.03 -4.89 6.53
C GLN A 48 -7.89 -5.04 7.54
N TYR A 49 -6.63 -4.87 7.09
CA TYR A 49 -5.43 -5.14 7.90
C TYR A 49 -4.64 -3.88 8.26
N SER A 50 -4.90 -2.74 7.63
CA SER A 50 -4.06 -1.54 7.77
C SER A 50 -4.83 -0.22 7.71
N VAL A 51 -4.20 0.86 8.14
CA VAL A 51 -4.63 2.23 7.93
C VAL A 51 -3.55 2.97 7.15
N ALA A 52 -3.94 3.65 6.08
CA ALA A 52 -3.06 4.43 5.24
C ALA A 52 -3.19 5.92 5.58
N TRP A 53 -2.06 6.56 5.85
CA TRP A 53 -1.93 7.95 6.23
C TRP A 53 -1.16 8.72 5.18
N LYS A 54 -1.64 9.91 4.82
CA LYS A 54 -0.92 10.82 3.92
C LYS A 54 -0.02 11.74 4.72
N LEU A 55 1.25 11.79 4.36
CA LEU A 55 2.25 12.66 4.96
C LEU A 55 2.86 13.56 3.89
N LYS A 56 3.19 14.80 4.24
CA LYS A 56 4.24 15.53 3.53
C LYS A 56 5.58 15.12 4.10
N PHE A 57 6.54 14.92 3.21
CA PHE A 57 7.88 14.47 3.53
C PHE A 57 8.92 15.27 2.75
N ARG A 58 10.02 15.60 3.42
CA ARG A 58 11.26 16.09 2.79
C ARG A 58 12.41 15.24 3.33
N GLU A 59 13.30 14.82 2.44
CA GLU A 59 14.42 13.96 2.83
C GLU A 59 15.47 14.72 3.65
N THR A 60 15.77 15.94 3.22
CA THR A 60 16.60 16.91 3.94
C THR A 60 15.83 18.23 4.11
N PRO A 61 16.26 19.13 5.02
CA PRO A 61 15.64 20.45 5.16
C PRO A 61 15.58 21.26 3.84
N THR A 62 16.52 21.00 2.94
CA THR A 62 16.68 21.65 1.62
C THR A 62 16.02 20.90 0.47
N SER A 63 15.57 19.64 0.68
CA SER A 63 14.90 18.86 -0.36
C SER A 63 13.49 19.39 -0.62
N ASP A 64 13.01 19.19 -1.85
CA ASP A 64 11.62 19.47 -2.21
C ASP A 64 10.65 18.65 -1.37
N VAL A 65 9.52 19.26 -1.04
CA VAL A 65 8.45 18.60 -0.30
C VAL A 65 7.65 17.73 -1.27
N ARG A 66 7.48 16.46 -0.93
CA ARG A 66 6.60 15.52 -1.63
C ARG A 66 5.62 14.85 -0.68
N TYR A 67 4.60 14.21 -1.24
CA TYR A 67 3.72 13.35 -0.45
C TYR A 67 4.25 11.92 -0.43
N ILE A 68 4.10 11.26 0.72
CA ILE A 68 4.28 9.82 0.89
C ILE A 68 3.09 9.25 1.66
N VAL A 69 2.96 7.93 1.66
CA VAL A 69 1.97 7.21 2.45
C VAL A 69 2.68 6.42 3.54
N LEU A 70 2.22 6.58 4.78
CA LEU A 70 2.54 5.66 5.88
C LEU A 70 1.40 4.64 5.96
N LYS A 71 1.73 3.35 5.94
CA LYS A 71 0.79 2.28 6.21
C LYS A 71 1.11 1.71 7.58
N THR A 72 0.13 1.66 8.48
CA THR A 72 0.25 1.07 9.82
C THR A 72 -0.74 -0.08 9.96
N ASP A 73 -0.41 -1.10 10.75
CA ASP A 73 -1.39 -2.14 11.05
C ASP A 73 -2.63 -1.58 11.76
N ARG A 74 -3.79 -2.11 11.38
CA ARG A 74 -5.08 -1.68 11.91
C ARG A 74 -5.21 -1.94 13.42
N LYS A 75 -4.66 -3.05 13.92
CA LYS A 75 -4.74 -3.42 15.34
C LYS A 75 -4.27 -2.31 16.28
N TYR A 76 -3.23 -1.54 15.91
CA TYR A 76 -2.74 -0.44 16.76
C TYR A 76 -3.57 0.83 16.68
N THR A 77 -4.47 0.93 15.70
CA THR A 77 -5.47 2.01 15.67
C THR A 77 -6.64 1.68 16.57
N GLU A 78 -6.95 0.40 16.78
CA GLU A 78 -8.10 -0.09 17.55
C GLU A 78 -7.80 -0.39 19.02
N LEU A 79 -6.54 -0.27 19.46
CA LEU A 79 -6.18 -0.47 20.87
C LEU A 79 -6.96 0.52 21.73
N ARG A 80 -7.97 -0.02 22.42
CA ARG A 80 -8.64 0.65 23.52
C ARG A 80 -7.60 0.82 24.62
N ASN A 81 -7.61 1.99 25.26
CA ASN A 81 -6.98 2.08 26.56
C ASN A 81 -7.80 1.14 27.46
N ASP A 82 -7.22 0.03 27.90
CA ASP A 82 -7.79 -0.84 28.93
C ASP A 82 -7.84 -0.15 30.32
N ASP A 83 -7.62 1.16 30.36
CA ASP A 83 -7.70 2.01 31.56
C ASP A 83 -9.13 2.57 31.80
N ASP A 84 -10.17 1.98 31.23
CA ASP A 84 -11.56 2.27 31.65
C ASP A 84 -11.91 1.33 32.81
N ASP A 85 -11.44 1.73 33.99
CA ASP A 85 -11.83 1.20 35.29
C ASP A 85 -13.36 1.09 35.39
N SER A 86 -13.87 -0.14 35.35
CA SER A 86 -15.03 -0.52 36.15
C SER A 86 -14.59 -1.62 37.12
N GLN A 87 -14.11 -1.17 38.28
CA GLN A 87 -14.24 -1.92 39.51
C GLN A 87 -15.73 -2.16 39.77
N ASP A 88 -16.25 -3.29 39.31
CA ASP A 88 -17.40 -3.91 39.95
C ASP A 88 -16.92 -5.24 40.54
N ASP A 89 -16.63 -5.18 41.84
CA ASP A 89 -16.58 -6.34 42.71
C ASP A 89 -17.95 -7.03 42.63
N ASP A 90 -18.05 -8.17 41.94
CA ASP A 90 -19.08 -9.14 42.31
C ASP A 90 -18.70 -10.58 42.00
N ASP A 91 -18.95 -11.39 43.01
CA ASP A 91 -18.59 -12.78 43.16
C ASP A 91 -19.20 -13.70 42.08
N ASN A 92 -18.36 -14.64 41.63
CA ASN A 92 -18.71 -16.03 41.38
C ASN A 92 -19.66 -16.33 40.18
N LYS A 93 -19.08 -16.86 39.09
CA LYS A 93 -19.50 -18.14 38.48
C LYS A 93 -18.58 -18.59 37.36
N ASN A 94 -18.13 -19.84 37.47
CA ASN A 94 -17.66 -20.67 36.37
C ASN A 94 -18.54 -20.50 35.12
N MET A 95 -17.96 -19.95 34.07
CA MET A 95 -18.30 -20.31 32.71
C MET A 95 -16.98 -20.61 32.01
N ASP A 96 -16.77 -21.88 31.68
CA ASP A 96 -15.90 -22.27 30.57
C ASP A 96 -16.52 -21.65 29.32
N VAL A 97 -16.15 -20.41 29.05
CA VAL A 97 -16.34 -19.78 27.74
C VAL A 97 -15.09 -20.19 26.97
N ASP A 98 -15.28 -20.96 25.91
CA ASP A 98 -14.28 -21.09 24.86
C ASP A 98 -13.88 -19.68 24.44
N ASP A 99 -12.79 -19.18 25.04
CA ASP A 99 -12.11 -17.95 24.67
C ASP A 99 -11.39 -18.22 23.35
N ASP A 100 -12.20 -18.38 22.31
CA ASP A 100 -11.83 -18.14 20.92
C ASP A 100 -11.61 -16.62 20.79
N SER A 101 -10.66 -16.10 21.59
CA SER A 101 -10.22 -14.72 21.58
C SER A 101 -9.87 -14.45 20.14
N LEU A 102 -10.69 -13.62 19.50
CA LEU A 102 -10.55 -13.10 18.15
C LEU A 102 -9.06 -12.96 17.84
N MET A 103 -8.48 -13.96 17.17
CA MET A 103 -7.09 -13.90 16.73
C MET A 103 -7.00 -12.63 15.91
N SER A 104 -6.36 -11.60 16.48
CA SER A 104 -6.17 -10.34 15.78
C SER A 104 -5.54 -10.70 14.44
N PRO A 105 -6.12 -10.29 13.30
CA PRO A 105 -5.65 -10.77 12.02
C PRO A 105 -4.14 -10.59 11.93
N GLU A 106 -3.41 -11.66 11.58
CA GLU A 106 -1.95 -11.60 11.48
C GLU A 106 -1.54 -10.40 10.62
N SER A 107 -0.54 -9.65 11.10
CA SER A 107 -0.05 -8.48 10.41
C SER A 107 0.45 -8.84 9.01
N GLN A 108 -0.05 -8.14 8.00
CA GLN A 108 0.42 -8.29 6.63
C GLN A 108 1.61 -7.37 6.29
N THR A 109 1.88 -6.38 7.16
CA THR A 109 2.91 -5.37 6.92
C THR A 109 4.32 -5.96 6.77
N PRO A 110 4.76 -6.95 7.58
CA PRO A 110 6.05 -7.60 7.37
C PRO A 110 6.18 -8.29 6.00
N ASN A 111 5.12 -8.99 5.57
CA ASN A 111 5.11 -9.62 4.25
C ASN A 111 5.16 -8.55 3.15
N GLU A 112 4.37 -7.48 3.27
CA GLU A 112 4.36 -6.38 2.31
C GLU A 112 5.73 -5.71 2.18
N LYS A 113 6.44 -5.44 3.28
CA LYS A 113 7.81 -4.93 3.26
C LYS A 113 8.74 -5.82 2.44
N ASN A 114 8.71 -7.14 2.69
CA ASN A 114 9.55 -8.10 1.98
C ASN A 114 9.23 -8.12 0.47
N ARG A 115 7.97 -7.94 0.09
CA ARG A 115 7.53 -7.91 -1.31
C ARG A 115 7.93 -6.61 -2.00
N LEU A 116 7.83 -5.48 -1.29
CA LEU A 116 8.33 -4.19 -1.77
C LEU A 116 9.84 -4.25 -2.02
N GLU A 117 10.62 -4.85 -1.12
CA GLU A 117 12.07 -5.00 -1.33
C GLU A 117 12.38 -5.90 -2.53
N ALA A 118 11.66 -7.02 -2.67
CA ALA A 118 11.83 -7.94 -3.80
C ALA A 118 11.47 -7.32 -5.16
N LEU A 119 10.55 -6.35 -5.17
CA LEU A 119 10.04 -5.69 -6.36
C LEU A 119 10.48 -4.23 -6.49
N GLN A 120 11.42 -3.75 -5.67
CA GLN A 120 11.80 -2.34 -5.58
C GLN A 120 12.32 -1.74 -6.90
N TRP A 121 12.79 -2.59 -7.82
CA TRP A 121 13.30 -2.18 -9.13
C TRP A 121 12.27 -2.31 -10.25
N ALA A 122 11.04 -2.73 -9.95
CA ALA A 122 9.93 -2.80 -10.90
C ALA A 122 9.22 -1.46 -10.99
N LYS A 123 9.15 -0.91 -12.21
CA LYS A 123 8.54 0.39 -12.52
C LYS A 123 7.02 0.43 -12.29
N HIS A 124 6.33 -0.70 -12.45
CA HIS A 124 4.87 -0.83 -12.35
C HIS A 124 4.39 -1.37 -11.00
N VAL A 125 5.26 -1.38 -9.98
CA VAL A 125 4.92 -1.70 -8.60
C VAL A 125 5.20 -0.46 -7.77
N VAL A 126 4.37 -0.20 -6.75
CA VAL A 126 4.58 0.94 -5.86
C VAL A 126 5.94 0.85 -5.17
N SER A 127 6.63 1.98 -5.10
CA SER A 127 7.96 2.07 -4.49
C SER A 127 7.87 2.26 -2.98
N GLY A 128 8.66 1.50 -2.24
CA GLY A 128 8.96 1.78 -0.83
C GLY A 128 9.73 3.11 -0.69
N VAL A 129 9.49 3.82 0.40
CA VAL A 129 10.26 5.02 0.77
C VAL A 129 11.10 4.70 2.00
N GLU A 130 12.42 4.73 1.84
CA GLU A 130 13.32 4.59 2.98
C GLU A 130 13.36 5.90 3.78
N VAL A 131 13.10 5.79 5.09
CA VAL A 131 13.17 6.91 6.01
C VAL A 131 14.36 6.69 6.95
N THR A 132 15.40 7.48 6.75
CA THR A 132 16.55 7.49 7.67
C THR A 132 16.12 8.11 9.00
N SER A 133 16.59 7.55 10.13
CA SER A 133 16.30 8.12 11.45
C SER A 133 14.79 8.31 11.73
N ASP A 134 13.98 7.30 11.42
CA ASP A 134 12.52 7.34 11.58
C ASP A 134 12.09 7.68 13.02
N PRO A 135 11.29 8.73 13.24
CA PRO A 135 10.72 9.05 14.56
C PRO A 135 9.90 7.90 15.16
N LEU A 136 9.19 7.11 14.35
CA LEU A 136 8.40 5.96 14.84
C LEU A 136 9.30 4.83 15.37
N GLY A 137 10.57 4.77 14.97
CA GLY A 137 11.52 3.81 15.52
C GLY A 137 12.10 4.19 16.88
N ARG A 138 11.66 5.31 17.49
CA ARG A 138 12.28 5.91 18.67
C ARG A 138 11.30 5.97 19.85
N VAL A 139 11.84 6.05 21.05
CA VAL A 139 11.06 6.29 22.27
C VAL A 139 11.32 7.72 22.75
N PHE A 140 10.25 8.47 23.01
CA PHE A 140 10.32 9.82 23.55
C PHE A 140 9.73 9.83 24.97
N PRO A 141 10.45 10.29 26.00
CA PRO A 141 9.97 10.24 27.39
C PRO A 141 8.66 10.97 27.67
N ASP A 142 8.32 11.95 26.83
CA ASP A 142 7.16 12.83 26.98
C ASP A 142 6.07 12.62 25.91
N VAL A 143 6.17 11.53 25.14
CA VAL A 143 5.13 11.10 24.20
C VAL A 143 4.69 9.68 24.61
N PRO A 144 3.38 9.40 24.72
CA PRO A 144 2.90 8.04 24.97
C PRO A 144 3.44 7.05 23.92
N SER A 145 3.72 5.82 24.34
CA SER A 145 4.15 4.78 23.39
C SER A 145 3.05 4.51 22.37
N HIS A 146 3.40 4.45 21.08
CA HIS A 146 2.49 3.98 20.04
C HIS A 146 2.30 2.46 20.01
N GLN A 147 3.07 1.71 20.82
CA GLN A 147 2.99 0.24 20.97
C GLN A 147 3.24 -0.61 19.71
N MET A 148 3.35 0.02 18.52
CA MET A 148 3.70 -0.65 17.28
C MET A 148 5.09 -1.32 17.33
N ASP A 149 5.15 -2.58 16.90
CA ASP A 149 6.42 -3.25 16.60
C ASP A 149 7.09 -2.62 15.36
N PRO A 150 8.44 -2.63 15.25
CA PRO A 150 9.17 -2.06 14.10
C PRO A 150 8.70 -2.53 12.71
N ASP A 151 8.10 -3.73 12.64
CA ASP A 151 7.59 -4.31 11.40
C ASP A 151 6.11 -4.04 11.12
N SER A 152 5.45 -3.26 11.98
CA SER A 152 4.02 -2.94 11.90
C SER A 152 3.71 -1.65 11.12
N TRP A 153 4.73 -0.99 10.54
CA TRP A 153 4.53 0.14 9.65
C TRP A 153 5.53 0.17 8.50
N LEU A 154 5.14 0.78 7.39
CA LEU A 154 6.01 1.02 6.23
C LEU A 154 5.64 2.33 5.53
N TYR A 155 6.57 2.86 4.74
CA TYR A 155 6.34 4.03 3.90
C TYR A 155 6.39 3.65 2.42
N ILE A 156 5.47 4.17 1.64
CA ILE A 156 5.42 4.02 0.18
C ILE A 156 5.21 5.38 -0.49
N GLU A 157 5.52 5.45 -1.78
CA GLU A 157 5.23 6.64 -2.57
C GLU A 157 3.73 6.96 -2.62
N TYR A 158 3.42 8.25 -2.73
CA TYR A 158 2.03 8.69 -2.89
C TYR A 158 1.64 8.75 -4.37
N LEU A 159 0.63 7.97 -4.75
CA LEU A 159 0.09 7.94 -6.10
C LEU A 159 -1.13 8.87 -6.23
N GLU A 160 -0.92 10.03 -6.88
CA GLU A 160 -1.84 11.17 -6.82
C GLU A 160 -3.18 10.96 -7.54
N ASN A 161 -3.22 10.06 -8.54
CA ASN A 161 -4.36 9.96 -9.45
C ASN A 161 -5.41 8.92 -9.02
N GLY A 162 -5.26 8.32 -7.83
CA GLY A 162 -6.21 7.38 -7.25
C GLY A 162 -6.21 6.01 -7.95
N THR A 163 -7.24 5.20 -7.69
CA THR A 163 -7.37 3.83 -8.22
C THR A 163 -8.01 3.80 -9.61
N ILE A 164 -7.79 2.70 -10.35
CA ILE A 164 -8.52 2.42 -11.60
C ILE A 164 -10.01 2.35 -11.35
N SER A 165 -10.45 1.74 -10.25
CA SER A 165 -11.87 1.71 -9.84
C SER A 165 -12.49 3.12 -9.85
N ASN A 166 -11.82 4.07 -9.20
CA ASN A 166 -12.25 5.47 -9.14
C ASN A 166 -12.24 6.14 -10.52
N PHE A 167 -11.24 5.87 -11.35
CA PHE A 167 -11.18 6.37 -12.72
C PHE A 167 -12.35 5.86 -13.57
N LEU A 168 -12.63 4.55 -13.52
CA LEU A 168 -13.72 3.92 -14.26
C LEU A 168 -15.09 4.41 -13.79
N GLN A 169 -15.28 4.53 -12.47
CA GLN A 169 -16.51 5.06 -11.90
C GLN A 169 -16.77 6.49 -12.42
N LYS A 170 -15.76 7.36 -12.40
CA LYS A 170 -15.86 8.73 -12.94
C LYS A 170 -16.14 8.74 -14.44
N ALA A 171 -15.50 7.87 -15.22
CA ALA A 171 -15.76 7.75 -16.66
C ALA A 171 -17.22 7.35 -16.94
N ARG A 172 -17.74 6.36 -16.20
CA ARG A 172 -19.15 5.93 -16.29
C ARG A 172 -20.12 7.04 -15.91
N GLN A 173 -19.89 7.73 -14.78
CA GLN A 173 -20.71 8.86 -14.34
C GLN A 173 -20.75 9.99 -15.38
N LYS A 174 -19.61 10.25 -16.04
CA LYS A 174 -19.51 11.25 -17.12
C LYS A 174 -19.93 10.72 -18.50
N LYS A 175 -20.39 9.47 -18.60
CA LYS A 175 -20.73 8.79 -19.86
C LYS A 175 -19.61 8.88 -20.91
N MET A 176 -18.36 8.83 -20.45
CA MET A 176 -17.19 8.89 -21.31
C MET A 176 -16.84 7.49 -21.79
N VAL A 177 -16.68 7.34 -23.10
CA VAL A 177 -16.10 6.13 -23.69
C VAL A 177 -14.58 6.26 -23.61
N ILE A 178 -13.94 5.32 -22.93
CA ILE A 178 -12.48 5.27 -22.84
C ILE A 178 -11.96 4.78 -24.19
N PRO A 179 -11.09 5.55 -24.89
CA PRO A 179 -10.58 5.13 -26.18
C PRO A 179 -9.80 3.81 -26.09
N ASN A 180 -9.94 2.92 -27.08
CA ASN A 180 -9.22 1.64 -27.12
C ASN A 180 -7.71 1.79 -26.94
N ARG A 181 -7.10 2.85 -27.49
CA ARG A 181 -5.68 3.14 -27.30
C ARG A 181 -5.28 3.32 -25.84
N ILE A 182 -6.13 3.92 -25.01
CA ILE A 182 -5.90 4.14 -23.58
C ILE A 182 -6.05 2.81 -22.83
N LEU A 183 -7.11 2.05 -23.13
CA LEU A 183 -7.31 0.71 -22.58
C LEU A 183 -6.14 -0.21 -22.89
N TRP A 184 -5.55 -0.07 -24.07
CA TRP A 184 -4.42 -0.88 -24.48
C TRP A 184 -3.13 -0.52 -23.73
N ARG A 185 -2.88 0.77 -23.48
CA ARG A 185 -1.78 1.19 -22.60
C ARG A 185 -1.98 0.71 -21.16
N PHE A 186 -3.21 0.74 -20.65
CA PHE A 186 -3.49 0.21 -19.33
C PHE A 186 -3.26 -1.30 -19.24
N PHE A 187 -3.71 -2.05 -20.23
CA PHE A 187 -3.46 -3.49 -20.29
C PHE A 187 -1.96 -3.82 -20.35
N MET A 188 -1.16 -3.03 -21.08
CA MET A 188 0.29 -3.22 -21.09
C MET A 188 0.90 -3.02 -19.69
N CYS A 189 0.45 -2.02 -18.92
CA CYS A 189 0.90 -1.84 -17.53
C CYS A 189 0.52 -3.05 -16.67
N LEU A 190 -0.69 -3.62 -16.83
CA LEU A 190 -1.09 -4.83 -16.11
C LEU A 190 -0.19 -6.03 -16.44
N LEU A 191 0.17 -6.20 -17.72
CA LEU A 191 1.14 -7.22 -18.11
C LEU A 191 2.51 -6.98 -17.48
N ARG A 192 2.97 -5.72 -17.41
CA ARG A 192 4.25 -5.36 -16.78
C ARG A 192 4.27 -5.73 -15.29
N MET A 193 3.16 -5.59 -14.57
CA MET A 193 3.02 -6.07 -13.19
C MET A 193 3.18 -7.60 -13.08
N VAL A 194 2.58 -8.36 -14.01
CA VAL A 194 2.78 -9.81 -14.08
C VAL A 194 4.25 -10.15 -14.35
N VAL A 195 4.90 -9.41 -15.26
CA VAL A 195 6.32 -9.60 -15.56
C VAL A 195 7.18 -9.26 -14.33
N ALA A 196 6.86 -8.21 -13.57
CA ALA A 196 7.55 -7.88 -12.33
C ALA A 196 7.56 -9.08 -11.35
N MET A 197 6.41 -9.73 -11.19
CA MET A 197 6.26 -10.85 -10.27
C MET A 197 6.84 -12.18 -10.78
N GLY A 198 6.90 -12.36 -12.11
CA GLY A 198 7.49 -13.55 -12.74
C GLY A 198 9.00 -13.46 -12.95
N TRP A 199 9.50 -12.26 -13.25
CA TRP A 199 10.89 -11.93 -13.53
C TRP A 199 11.26 -10.61 -12.82
N PRO A 200 11.36 -10.60 -11.48
CA PRO A 200 11.73 -9.41 -10.72
C PRO A 200 13.01 -8.78 -11.27
N PRO A 201 13.02 -7.47 -11.59
CA PRO A 201 14.22 -6.83 -12.10
C PRO A 201 15.35 -6.85 -11.07
N ALA A 202 16.57 -7.14 -11.54
CA ALA A 202 17.76 -6.98 -10.73
C ALA A 202 18.04 -5.49 -10.46
N LYS A 203 18.82 -5.21 -9.41
CA LYS A 203 19.32 -3.87 -9.14
C LYS A 203 20.05 -3.32 -10.39
N PRO A 204 19.59 -2.19 -10.96
CA PRO A 204 20.28 -1.57 -12.07
C PRO A 204 21.65 -1.02 -11.66
N ASP A 205 22.57 -0.92 -12.62
CA ASP A 205 23.87 -0.27 -12.42
C ASP A 205 23.70 1.25 -12.22
N GLY A 206 24.59 1.86 -11.43
CA GLY A 206 24.65 3.31 -11.20
C GLY A 206 24.74 3.71 -9.73
N GLU A 207 25.09 4.98 -9.48
CA GLU A 207 25.17 5.55 -8.12
C GLU A 207 23.77 5.76 -7.52
N GLU A 208 22.80 6.14 -8.35
CA GLU A 208 21.38 6.32 -8.00
C GLU A 208 20.50 5.42 -8.88
N PRO A 209 20.43 4.11 -8.59
CA PRO A 209 19.64 3.18 -9.38
C PRO A 209 18.15 3.54 -9.31
N LYS A 210 17.47 3.49 -10.45
CA LYS A 210 16.04 3.77 -10.58
C LYS A 210 15.29 2.53 -11.02
N PRO A 211 14.00 2.38 -10.67
CA PRO A 211 13.18 1.30 -11.20
C PRO A 211 13.26 1.23 -12.74
N VAL A 212 13.36 0.01 -13.25
CA VAL A 212 13.51 -0.27 -14.68
C VAL A 212 12.26 -0.95 -15.22
N GLN A 213 12.08 -0.85 -16.53
CA GLN A 213 11.02 -1.56 -17.21
C GLN A 213 11.22 -3.07 -17.08
N GLU A 214 10.14 -3.77 -16.76
CA GLU A 214 10.12 -5.20 -16.52
C GLU A 214 10.29 -5.96 -17.82
N GLN A 215 11.23 -6.92 -17.85
CA GLN A 215 11.55 -7.69 -19.05
C GLN A 215 11.51 -9.19 -18.77
N ILE A 216 11.01 -9.94 -19.74
CA ILE A 216 11.05 -11.40 -19.70
C ILE A 216 12.42 -11.84 -20.21
N SER A 217 13.17 -12.56 -19.38
CA SER A 217 14.42 -13.20 -19.77
C SER A 217 14.50 -14.59 -19.15
N GLY A 218 14.56 -15.62 -20.00
CA GLY A 218 14.57 -17.01 -19.55
C GLY A 218 13.29 -17.46 -18.83
N PRO A 219 13.33 -18.59 -18.11
CA PRO A 219 12.19 -19.07 -17.31
C PRO A 219 11.90 -18.12 -16.13
N PRO A 220 10.66 -18.05 -15.64
CA PRO A 220 10.32 -17.22 -14.49
C PRO A 220 11.04 -17.70 -13.22
N THR A 221 11.57 -16.75 -12.46
CA THR A 221 12.31 -16.97 -11.20
C THR A 221 11.64 -16.29 -10.01
N GLY A 222 10.70 -15.38 -10.27
CA GLY A 222 10.04 -14.59 -9.24
C GLY A 222 9.10 -15.41 -8.37
N GLY A 223 8.30 -16.30 -8.96
CA GLY A 223 7.42 -17.20 -8.18
C GLY A 223 6.45 -16.46 -7.25
N LEU A 224 6.12 -15.21 -7.55
CA LEU A 224 5.22 -14.40 -6.73
C LEU A 224 3.80 -14.45 -7.28
N ARG A 225 2.81 -14.71 -6.43
CA ARG A 225 1.40 -14.48 -6.78
C ARG A 225 0.87 -13.30 -5.98
N HIS A 226 0.01 -12.51 -6.61
CA HIS A 226 -0.58 -11.38 -5.94
C HIS A 226 -1.68 -11.79 -4.94
N ASN A 227 -2.50 -12.77 -5.33
CA ASN A 227 -3.68 -13.29 -4.63
C ASN A 227 -4.84 -12.31 -4.43
N ASP A 228 -4.63 -11.01 -4.61
CA ASP A 228 -5.70 -10.00 -4.48
C ASP A 228 -5.64 -8.91 -5.56
N MET A 229 -5.47 -9.30 -6.82
CA MET A 229 -5.31 -8.33 -7.92
C MET A 229 -6.67 -7.90 -8.50
N HIS A 230 -7.14 -6.72 -8.08
CA HIS A 230 -8.39 -6.10 -8.56
C HIS A 230 -8.24 -4.59 -8.78
N GLU A 231 -9.26 -3.92 -9.34
CA GLU A 231 -9.21 -2.51 -9.77
C GLU A 231 -8.98 -1.48 -8.65
N GLU A 232 -9.07 -1.87 -7.37
CA GLU A 232 -8.77 -0.99 -6.23
C GLU A 232 -7.29 -1.10 -5.81
N ASN A 233 -6.67 -2.25 -6.04
CA ASN A 233 -5.24 -2.49 -5.80
C ASN A 233 -4.36 -2.06 -6.99
N ILE A 234 -4.93 -1.33 -7.94
CA ILE A 234 -4.21 -0.74 -9.06
C ILE A 234 -4.45 0.76 -9.08
N MET A 235 -3.37 1.52 -8.92
CA MET A 235 -3.39 2.98 -8.84
C MET A 235 -2.78 3.63 -10.08
N LEU A 236 -3.26 4.84 -10.40
CA LEU A 236 -2.69 5.69 -11.43
C LEU A 236 -1.58 6.55 -10.79
N GLY A 237 -0.36 6.37 -11.28
CA GLY A 237 0.80 7.20 -10.96
C GLY A 237 0.85 8.47 -11.80
N ASN A 238 2.03 9.09 -11.90
CA ASN A 238 2.23 10.32 -12.65
C ASN A 238 2.40 10.07 -14.17
N MET A 239 2.26 11.14 -14.95
CA MET A 239 2.63 11.14 -16.36
C MET A 239 4.17 11.11 -16.48
N ILE A 240 4.72 10.15 -17.21
CA ILE A 240 6.16 10.05 -17.46
C ILE A 240 6.44 10.69 -18.83
N GLN A 241 6.60 12.02 -18.86
CA GLN A 241 6.74 12.76 -20.12
C GLN A 241 8.19 12.82 -20.63
N SER A 242 9.16 12.76 -19.73
CA SER A 242 10.59 12.86 -20.05
C SER A 242 11.35 11.73 -19.34
N GLY A 243 12.04 10.88 -20.12
CA GLY A 243 12.80 9.73 -19.59
C GLY A 243 12.10 8.37 -19.75
N ASP A 244 10.89 8.34 -20.31
CA ASP A 244 10.20 7.09 -20.68
C ASP A 244 10.79 6.55 -21.99
N ALA A 245 11.91 5.82 -21.90
CA ALA A 245 12.66 5.34 -23.07
C ALA A 245 11.80 4.53 -24.06
N ASP A 246 10.75 3.89 -23.55
CA ASP A 246 9.80 3.02 -24.25
C ASP A 246 8.51 3.73 -24.69
N LEU A 247 8.29 4.98 -24.27
CA LEU A 247 7.11 5.80 -24.56
C LEU A 247 5.77 5.12 -24.17
N GLU A 248 5.79 4.11 -23.29
CA GLU A 248 4.62 3.34 -22.87
C GLU A 248 3.59 4.24 -22.17
N HIS A 249 4.06 5.26 -21.45
CA HIS A 249 3.25 6.17 -20.64
C HIS A 249 3.18 7.59 -21.25
N SER A 250 3.55 7.74 -22.52
CA SER A 250 3.45 9.01 -23.26
C SER A 250 2.01 9.53 -23.38
N LEU A 251 1.01 8.64 -23.35
CA LEU A 251 -0.41 8.97 -23.54
C LEU A 251 -1.26 8.78 -22.28
N THR A 252 -0.75 8.06 -21.29
CA THR A 252 -1.49 7.66 -20.09
C THR A 252 -0.57 7.69 -18.89
N PRO A 253 -1.07 8.06 -17.69
CA PRO A 253 -0.29 7.84 -16.48
C PRO A 253 0.06 6.37 -16.33
N ILE A 254 1.20 6.09 -15.71
CA ILE A 254 1.59 4.73 -15.36
C ILE A 254 0.57 4.11 -14.40
N LEU A 255 0.33 2.80 -14.51
CA LEU A 255 -0.41 2.07 -13.49
C LEU A 255 0.58 1.35 -12.59
N CYS A 256 0.37 1.46 -11.29
CA CYS A 256 1.20 0.83 -10.27
C CYS A 256 0.34 -0.13 -9.45
N LEU A 257 0.89 -1.32 -9.21
CA LEU A 257 0.34 -2.30 -8.29
C LEU A 257 0.64 -1.88 -6.85
N ILE A 258 -0.39 -1.89 -6.00
CA ILE A 258 -0.29 -1.62 -4.56
C ILE A 258 -0.80 -2.82 -3.76
N ASP A 259 -0.68 -2.73 -2.44
CA ASP A 259 -1.22 -3.69 -1.48
C ASP A 259 -0.66 -5.11 -1.63
N LEU A 260 0.65 -5.22 -1.36
CA LEU A 260 1.38 -6.48 -1.55
C LEU A 260 1.27 -7.43 -0.34
N GLY A 261 0.39 -7.11 0.62
CA GLY A 261 0.25 -7.84 1.89
C GLY A 261 -0.21 -9.30 1.72
N ALA A 262 -1.05 -9.57 0.72
CA ALA A 262 -1.58 -10.91 0.42
C ALA A 262 -0.66 -11.75 -0.49
N MET A 263 0.47 -11.20 -0.94
CA MET A 263 1.33 -11.90 -1.90
C MET A 263 2.04 -13.09 -1.27
N ASP A 264 2.02 -14.23 -1.94
CA ASP A 264 2.78 -15.41 -1.55
C ASP A 264 3.97 -15.66 -2.50
N LYS A 265 5.00 -16.32 -1.94
CA LYS A 265 6.11 -16.89 -2.71
C LYS A 265 5.91 -18.38 -2.76
N VAL A 266 5.73 -18.90 -3.98
CA VAL A 266 5.62 -20.35 -4.22
C VAL A 266 6.98 -21.03 -4.06
N PRO A 267 7.01 -22.37 -3.89
CA PRO A 267 8.26 -23.12 -3.94
C PRO A 267 9.04 -22.80 -5.23
N ASP A 268 10.35 -22.58 -5.11
CA ASP A 268 11.17 -22.14 -6.25
C ASP A 268 11.49 -23.30 -7.19
N THR A 269 10.49 -23.73 -7.95
CA THR A 269 10.62 -24.68 -9.05
C THR A 269 10.04 -24.10 -10.33
N PRO A 270 10.54 -24.49 -11.51
CA PRO A 270 10.04 -23.98 -12.78
C PRO A 270 8.52 -24.12 -12.95
N GLU A 271 7.94 -25.22 -12.49
CA GLU A 271 6.50 -25.51 -12.58
C GLU A 271 5.68 -24.57 -11.70
N HIS A 272 6.10 -24.37 -10.46
CA HIS A 272 5.41 -23.48 -9.52
C HIS A 272 5.55 -22.01 -9.94
N ASN A 273 6.73 -21.59 -10.40
CA ASN A 273 6.96 -20.25 -10.91
C ASN A 273 6.09 -19.96 -12.14
N MET A 274 5.98 -20.92 -13.06
CA MET A 274 5.07 -20.80 -14.20
C MET A 274 3.59 -20.77 -13.79
N ALA A 275 3.20 -21.57 -12.79
CA ALA A 275 1.85 -21.55 -12.25
C ALA A 275 1.50 -20.20 -11.61
N ALA A 276 2.44 -19.59 -10.88
CA ALA A 276 2.29 -18.26 -10.30
C ALA A 276 2.03 -17.20 -11.39
N VAL A 277 2.84 -17.20 -12.46
CA VAL A 277 2.64 -16.31 -13.62
C VAL A 277 1.24 -16.52 -14.23
N ARG A 278 0.81 -17.77 -14.42
CA ARG A 278 -0.53 -18.07 -14.97
C ARG A 278 -1.66 -17.56 -14.07
N SER A 279 -1.51 -17.66 -12.75
CA SER A 279 -2.47 -17.11 -11.78
C SER A 279 -2.59 -15.60 -11.96
N ASN A 280 -1.47 -14.88 -11.96
CA ASN A 280 -1.49 -13.43 -12.12
C ASN A 280 -2.07 -12.99 -13.49
N ILE A 281 -1.80 -13.75 -14.57
CA ILE A 281 -2.41 -13.52 -15.89
C ILE A 281 -3.93 -13.68 -15.84
N PHE A 282 -4.41 -14.68 -15.11
CA PHE A 282 -5.85 -14.90 -14.94
C PHE A 282 -6.48 -13.71 -14.20
N ASP A 283 -5.85 -13.23 -13.14
CA ASP A 283 -6.36 -12.12 -12.32
C ASP A 283 -6.46 -10.81 -13.11
N ILE A 284 -5.44 -10.43 -13.89
CA ILE A 284 -5.57 -9.25 -14.79
C ILE A 284 -6.66 -9.44 -15.85
N GLY A 285 -6.94 -10.70 -16.21
CA GLY A 285 -8.04 -11.08 -17.09
C GLY A 285 -9.40 -10.76 -16.50
N LEU A 286 -9.55 -10.76 -15.17
CA LEU A 286 -10.77 -10.38 -14.45
C LEU A 286 -10.92 -8.86 -14.31
N VAL A 287 -9.81 -8.12 -14.25
CA VAL A 287 -9.82 -6.63 -14.26
C VAL A 287 -10.31 -6.08 -15.61
N ARG A 288 -9.98 -6.74 -16.72
CA ARG A 288 -10.33 -6.28 -18.07
C ARG A 288 -11.85 -6.15 -18.34
N PRO A 289 -12.72 -7.10 -17.94
CA PRO A 289 -14.17 -6.93 -17.98
C PRO A 289 -14.65 -5.62 -17.32
N SER A 290 -14.01 -5.19 -16.23
CA SER A 290 -14.36 -3.92 -15.55
C SER A 290 -13.95 -2.68 -16.36
N LEU A 291 -12.88 -2.78 -17.16
CA LEU A 291 -12.36 -1.71 -18.02
C LEU A 291 -13.19 -1.48 -19.31
N SER A 292 -13.99 -2.46 -19.74
CA SER A 292 -14.85 -2.31 -20.92
C SER A 292 -16.13 -1.56 -20.56
N PRO A 293 -16.51 -0.49 -21.28
CA PRO A 293 -17.84 0.07 -21.14
C PRO A 293 -18.87 -0.97 -21.60
N ARG A 294 -19.89 -1.22 -20.78
CA ARG A 294 -21.14 -1.87 -21.20
C ARG A 294 -22.05 -0.84 -21.84
#